data_AF-A0A7X8FUF0-F1
#
_entry.id   AF-A0A7X8FUF0-F1
#
_cell.length_a   1.000
_cell.length_b   1.000
_cell.length_c   1.000
_cell.angle_alpha   90.00
_cell.angle_beta   90.00
_cell.angle_gamma   90.00
#
_symmetry.space_group_name_H-M   'P 1'
#
loop_
_entity.id
_entity.type
_entity.pdbx_description
1 polymer ?
#
loop_
_entity_poly.entity_id
_entity_poly.type
_entity_poly.pdbx_seq_one_letter_code
_entity_poly.pdbx_strand_id
1 'polypeptide(L)'
;MNKQTENFFAKHGSLEFILGRAWISLREAAQLGEGMIIRTNRMAGTDYELAFNGTRLANAGAVIAGPGSNPSLCARITSLEARTAADMEPVRGDSLLELVPVTVILSSTEIPLADLESLAPMSWIDFGPAPVAGSIPDRICPLIVSVQIAG
;
A
#
# COMPACT_ATOMS: atom_id res chain seq x y z
N MET A 1 -19.22 29.73 -3.88
CA MET A 1 -18.18 28.68 -3.92
C MET A 1 -17.38 28.87 -5.20
N ASN A 2 -16.05 28.96 -5.09
CA ASN A 2 -15.18 29.28 -6.23
C ASN A 2 -15.00 28.06 -7.14
N LYS A 3 -15.18 28.23 -8.46
CA LYS A 3 -14.98 27.20 -9.50
C LYS A 3 -13.60 26.51 -9.45
N GLN A 4 -12.60 27.14 -8.84
CA GLN A 4 -11.28 26.52 -8.64
C GLN A 4 -11.29 25.42 -7.59
N THR A 5 -12.17 25.50 -6.58
CA THR A 5 -12.29 24.49 -5.53
C THR A 5 -12.93 23.21 -6.07
N GLU A 6 -13.94 23.34 -6.94
CA GLU A 6 -14.60 22.21 -7.62
C GLU A 6 -13.63 21.41 -8.51
N ASN A 7 -12.72 22.09 -9.20
CA ASN A 7 -11.71 21.43 -10.06
C ASN A 7 -10.59 20.74 -9.28
N PHE A 8 -10.34 21.10 -8.01
CA PHE A 8 -9.31 20.43 -7.20
C PHE A 8 -9.78 19.07 -6.71
N PHE A 9 -11.06 18.95 -6.34
CA PHE A 9 -11.65 17.70 -5.85
C PHE A 9 -11.97 16.69 -6.96
N ALA A 10 -12.04 17.14 -8.21
CA ALA A 10 -12.10 16.30 -9.40
C ALA A 10 -10.74 15.69 -9.79
N LYS A 11 -9.65 16.04 -9.10
CA LYS A 11 -8.36 15.37 -9.31
C LYS A 11 -8.44 13.95 -8.75
N HIS A 12 -7.86 13.03 -9.50
CA HIS A 12 -7.70 11.65 -9.11
C HIS A 12 -6.29 11.43 -8.56
N GLY A 13 -6.14 10.44 -7.68
CA GLY A 13 -4.84 9.93 -7.28
C GLY A 13 -4.91 8.43 -7.00
N SER A 14 -3.73 7.85 -6.78
CA SER A 14 -3.57 6.44 -6.46
C SER A 14 -3.76 6.25 -4.96
N LEU A 15 -4.79 5.52 -4.58
CA LEU A 15 -4.91 4.97 -3.24
C LEU A 15 -4.28 3.57 -3.22
N GLU A 16 -3.35 3.37 -2.30
CA GLU A 16 -2.48 2.21 -2.23
C GLU A 16 -2.73 1.47 -0.92
N PHE A 17 -3.04 0.18 -1.01
CA PHE A 17 -3.17 -0.70 0.14
C PHE A 17 -1.86 -1.44 0.36
N ILE A 18 -1.08 -0.97 1.33
CA ILE A 18 0.31 -1.38 1.55
C ILE A 18 0.36 -2.56 2.53
N LEU A 19 0.99 -3.66 2.08
CA LEU A 19 1.26 -4.84 2.88
C LEU A 19 2.38 -4.57 3.88
N GLY A 20 3.42 -3.86 3.47
CA GLY A 20 4.55 -3.48 4.30
C GLY A 20 5.64 -2.79 3.51
N ARG A 21 6.65 -2.30 4.23
CA ARG A 21 7.78 -1.57 3.66
C ARG A 21 9.08 -2.27 4.04
N ALA A 22 10.11 -2.11 3.22
CA ALA A 22 11.41 -2.74 3.41
C ALA A 22 12.52 -1.82 2.91
N TRP A 23 13.76 -2.19 3.25
CA TRP A 23 14.96 -1.60 2.70
C TRP A 23 15.83 -2.72 2.17
N ILE A 24 16.29 -2.62 0.93
CA ILE A 24 17.20 -3.58 0.30
C ILE A 24 18.37 -2.83 -0.33
N SER A 25 19.52 -3.47 -0.46
CA SER A 25 20.66 -2.90 -1.17
C SER A 25 20.38 -2.76 -2.68
N LEU A 26 21.05 -1.83 -3.35
CA LEU A 26 21.05 -1.70 -4.82
C LEU A 26 21.42 -3.01 -5.51
N ARG A 27 22.33 -3.79 -4.91
CA ARG A 27 22.70 -5.12 -5.40
C ARG A 27 21.53 -6.09 -5.31
N GLU A 28 20.85 -6.16 -4.16
CA GLU A 28 19.66 -7.02 -4.00
C GLU A 28 18.55 -6.59 -4.97
N ALA A 29 18.34 -5.28 -5.14
CA ALA A 29 17.38 -4.73 -6.10
C ALA A 29 17.70 -5.16 -7.54
N ALA A 30 18.97 -5.10 -7.96
CA ALA A 30 19.42 -5.52 -9.29
C ALA A 30 19.28 -7.03 -9.55
N GLN A 31 19.18 -7.84 -8.49
CA GLN A 31 19.06 -9.29 -8.55
C GLN A 31 17.62 -9.78 -8.36
N LEU A 32 16.65 -8.87 -8.15
CA LEU A 32 15.25 -9.24 -7.95
C LEU A 32 14.73 -10.09 -9.12
N GLY A 33 14.20 -11.26 -8.79
CA GLY A 33 13.65 -12.22 -9.73
C GLY A 33 12.50 -13.02 -9.14
N GLU A 34 11.86 -13.84 -9.98
CA GLU A 34 10.76 -14.72 -9.57
C GLU A 34 11.20 -15.65 -8.42
N GLY A 35 10.37 -15.75 -7.38
CA GLY A 35 10.63 -16.62 -6.22
C GLY A 35 11.48 -16.01 -5.09
N MET A 36 12.02 -14.80 -5.27
CA MET A 36 12.73 -14.11 -4.18
C MET A 36 11.78 -13.62 -3.08
N ILE A 37 12.26 -13.68 -1.83
CA ILE A 37 11.49 -13.28 -0.65
C ILE A 37 11.99 -11.93 -0.15
N ILE A 38 11.10 -10.93 -0.13
CA ILE A 38 11.35 -9.63 0.48
C ILE A 38 10.71 -9.63 1.87
N ARG A 39 11.52 -9.42 2.90
CA ARG A 39 11.04 -9.28 4.28
C ARG A 39 10.67 -7.82 4.53
N THR A 40 9.43 -7.59 4.92
CA THR A 40 8.98 -6.26 5.33
C THR A 40 9.18 -6.04 6.82
N ASN A 41 9.20 -4.78 7.24
CA ASN A 41 9.27 -4.36 8.63
C ASN A 41 7.98 -4.64 9.43
N ARG A 42 6.95 -5.15 8.78
CA ARG A 42 5.64 -5.34 9.40
C ARG A 42 5.59 -6.61 10.25
N MET A 43 5.02 -6.47 11.45
CA MET A 43 4.68 -7.61 12.30
C MET A 43 3.33 -8.21 11.91
N ALA A 44 3.24 -9.54 11.92
CA ALA A 44 1.96 -10.22 11.74
C ALA A 44 0.96 -9.82 12.84
N GLY A 45 -0.31 -9.65 12.48
CA GLY A 45 -1.38 -9.27 13.41
C GLY A 45 -1.54 -7.76 13.64
N THR A 46 -0.68 -6.91 13.04
CA THR A 46 -0.92 -5.46 13.01
C THR A 46 -1.79 -5.08 11.81
N ASP A 47 -2.39 -3.90 11.85
CA ASP A 47 -3.10 -3.33 10.70
C ASP A 47 -2.16 -3.08 9.50
N TYR A 48 -2.75 -3.03 8.31
CA TYR A 48 -2.13 -2.63 7.04
C TYR A 48 -2.13 -1.10 6.92
N GLU A 49 -1.32 -0.58 6.01
CA GLU A 49 -1.28 0.86 5.71
C GLU A 49 -2.14 1.17 4.48
N LEU A 50 -2.91 2.26 4.55
CA LEU A 50 -3.47 2.93 3.38
C LEU A 50 -2.69 4.20 3.12
N ALA A 51 -2.21 4.37 1.89
CA ALA A 51 -1.52 5.56 1.43
C ALA A 51 -2.20 6.16 0.21
N PHE A 52 -2.10 7.47 0.03
CA PHE A 52 -2.52 8.16 -1.17
C PHE A 52 -1.32 8.86 -1.80
N ASN A 53 -1.03 8.50 -3.04
CA ASN A 53 0.18 8.92 -3.76
C ASN A 53 1.45 8.76 -2.90
N GLY A 54 1.63 7.58 -2.30
CA GLY A 54 2.76 7.27 -1.40
C GLY A 54 2.70 7.89 -0.01
N THR A 55 1.72 8.76 0.28
CA THR A 55 1.57 9.41 1.59
C THR A 55 0.59 8.64 2.46
N ARG A 56 1.04 8.13 3.60
CA ARG A 56 0.20 7.42 4.57
C ARG A 56 -1.01 8.26 4.98
N LEU A 57 -2.20 7.65 4.90
CA LEU A 57 -3.48 8.22 5.28
C LEU A 57 -4.06 7.56 6.54
N ALA A 58 -4.04 6.23 6.59
CA ALA A 58 -4.78 5.48 7.60
C ALA A 58 -4.19 4.10 7.85
N ASN A 59 -4.62 3.49 8.96
CA ASN A 59 -4.51 2.06 9.18
C ASN A 59 -5.78 1.37 8.72
N ALA A 60 -5.63 0.17 8.17
CA ALA A 60 -6.76 -0.62 7.71
C ALA A 60 -6.55 -2.12 7.92
N GLY A 61 -7.65 -2.85 8.15
CA GLY A 61 -7.67 -4.30 8.07
C GLY A 61 -7.99 -4.76 6.65
N ALA A 62 -7.37 -5.84 6.19
CA ALA A 62 -7.76 -6.50 4.94
C ALA A 62 -9.02 -7.34 5.15
N VAL A 63 -10.01 -7.18 4.29
CA VAL A 63 -11.28 -7.90 4.32
C VAL A 63 -11.58 -8.43 2.92
N ILE A 64 -12.04 -9.67 2.82
CA ILE A 64 -12.61 -10.20 1.59
C ILE A 64 -14.14 -10.12 1.70
N ALA A 65 -14.78 -9.40 0.80
CA ALA A 65 -16.22 -9.15 0.84
C ALA A 65 -16.90 -9.62 -0.46
N GLY A 66 -18.21 -9.84 -0.41
CA GLY A 66 -19.00 -10.24 -1.59
C GLY A 66 -19.22 -11.75 -1.72
N PRO A 67 -19.90 -12.18 -2.80
CA PRO A 67 -20.25 -13.58 -3.02
C PRO A 67 -19.00 -14.42 -3.30
N GLY A 68 -18.97 -15.67 -2.86
CA GLY A 68 -17.81 -16.56 -3.04
C GLY A 68 -17.43 -16.83 -4.50
N SER A 69 -18.31 -16.54 -5.46
CA SER A 69 -18.03 -16.63 -6.90
C SER A 69 -17.28 -15.43 -7.47
N ASN A 70 -17.34 -14.27 -6.82
CA ASN A 70 -16.65 -13.05 -7.21
C ASN A 70 -16.37 -12.17 -5.99
N PRO A 71 -15.48 -12.62 -5.09
CA PRO A 71 -15.12 -11.83 -3.92
C PRO A 71 -14.28 -10.60 -4.31
N SER A 72 -14.42 -9.52 -3.55
CA SER A 72 -13.59 -8.31 -3.65
C SER A 72 -12.60 -8.23 -2.49
N LEU A 73 -11.41 -7.68 -2.75
CA LEU A 73 -10.48 -7.24 -1.72
C LEU A 73 -10.89 -5.85 -1.25
N CYS A 74 -11.16 -5.71 0.04
CA CYS A 74 -11.51 -4.45 0.66
C CYS A 74 -10.54 -4.10 1.79
N ALA A 75 -10.33 -2.80 1.99
CA ALA A 75 -9.67 -2.27 3.17
C ALA A 75 -10.72 -1.66 4.10
N ARG A 76 -10.79 -2.13 5.35
CA ARG A 76 -11.61 -1.51 6.39
C ARG A 76 -10.73 -0.61 7.24
N ILE A 77 -11.00 0.69 7.23
CA ILE A 77 -10.24 1.67 7.99
C ILE A 77 -10.42 1.40 9.49
N THR A 78 -9.33 1.24 10.22
CA THR A 78 -9.32 1.01 11.66
C THR A 78 -9.05 2.30 12.42
N SER A 79 -8.14 3.13 11.91
CA SER A 79 -7.85 4.45 12.45
C SER A 79 -7.34 5.39 11.36
N LEU A 80 -7.77 6.66 11.44
CA LEU A 80 -7.14 7.74 10.69
C LEU A 80 -5.93 8.22 11.50
N GLU A 81 -4.73 8.16 10.93
CA GLU A 81 -3.54 8.62 11.63
C GLU A 81 -3.16 10.05 11.24
N ALA A 82 -2.86 10.87 12.25
CA ALA A 82 -2.02 12.05 12.08
C ALA A 82 -0.55 11.60 12.15
N ARG A 83 0.06 11.34 10.99
CA ARG A 83 1.51 11.04 10.79
C ARG A 83 2.21 10.47 12.03
N THR A 84 2.07 9.17 12.31
CA THR A 84 2.87 8.54 13.37
C THR A 84 4.04 7.76 12.81
N ALA A 85 5.21 8.07 13.40
CA ALA A 85 6.54 7.51 13.21
C ALA A 85 6.90 7.24 11.74
N ALA A 86 7.75 8.12 11.20
CA ALA A 86 8.51 7.87 9.99
C ALA A 86 8.91 6.39 9.91
N ASP A 87 8.71 5.77 8.73
CA ASP A 87 9.40 4.55 8.35
C ASP A 87 10.80 4.62 8.95
N MET A 88 11.08 3.83 9.98
CA MET A 88 12.37 3.93 10.66
C MET A 88 13.41 3.57 9.62
N GLU A 89 14.02 4.61 9.04
CA GLU A 89 15.22 4.49 8.23
C GLU A 89 16.19 3.66 9.07
N PRO A 90 16.77 2.59 8.51
CA PRO A 90 17.71 1.77 9.24
C PRO A 90 18.80 2.66 9.86
N VAL A 91 19.24 2.31 11.07
CA VAL A 91 20.23 3.11 11.83
C VAL A 91 21.39 3.47 10.92
N ARG A 92 21.69 4.77 10.84
CA ARG A 92 22.64 5.37 9.89
C ARG A 92 24.08 4.94 10.17
N GLY A 93 24.45 3.75 9.69
CA GLY A 93 25.83 3.31 9.53
C GLY A 93 26.41 3.70 8.17
N ASP A 94 27.70 3.46 7.97
CA ASP A 94 28.50 3.95 6.84
C ASP A 94 28.09 3.43 5.43
N SER A 95 27.08 2.56 5.32
CA SER A 95 26.72 1.84 4.08
C SER A 95 25.30 2.14 3.54
N LEU A 96 24.65 3.22 4.00
CA LEU A 96 23.27 3.57 3.60
C LEU A 96 23.14 4.13 2.17
N LEU A 97 24.22 4.60 1.55
CA LEU A 97 24.17 5.02 0.13
C LEU A 97 23.73 3.88 -0.80
N GLU A 98 23.78 2.64 -0.33
CA GLU A 98 23.36 1.47 -1.09
C GLU A 98 21.92 1.02 -0.78
N LEU A 99 21.26 1.48 0.29
CA LEU A 99 19.93 1.00 0.66
C LEU A 99 18.83 1.79 -0.06
N VAL A 100 17.90 1.07 -0.68
CA VAL A 100 16.76 1.59 -1.43
C VAL A 100 15.46 1.18 -0.73
N PRO A 101 14.50 2.10 -0.54
CA PRO A 101 13.21 1.76 0.05
C PRO A 101 12.36 0.96 -0.94
N VAL A 102 11.66 -0.03 -0.41
CA VAL A 102 10.75 -0.90 -1.16
C VAL A 102 9.38 -0.86 -0.50
N THR A 103 8.35 -0.62 -1.31
CA THR A 103 6.97 -0.66 -0.86
C THR A 103 6.26 -1.85 -1.50
N VAL A 104 5.71 -2.71 -0.65
CA VAL A 104 4.97 -3.89 -1.06
C VAL A 104 3.48 -3.54 -1.09
N ILE A 105 2.94 -3.28 -2.27
CA ILE A 105 1.55 -2.89 -2.46
C ILE A 105 0.71 -4.15 -2.71
N LEU A 106 -0.30 -4.36 -1.87
CA LEU A 106 -1.24 -5.48 -2.02
C LEU A 106 -2.22 -5.20 -3.17
N SER A 107 -2.76 -3.98 -3.24
CA SER A 107 -3.57 -3.50 -4.36
C SER A 107 -3.57 -1.97 -4.40
N SER A 108 -3.91 -1.39 -5.53
CA SER A 108 -4.12 0.05 -5.69
C SER A 108 -5.35 0.32 -6.54
N THR A 109 -5.99 1.45 -6.29
CA THR A 109 -7.14 1.92 -7.06
C THR A 109 -7.06 3.43 -7.24
N GLU A 110 -7.62 3.91 -8.34
CA GLU A 110 -7.73 5.34 -8.61
C GLU A 110 -9.01 5.88 -7.95
N ILE A 111 -8.87 6.93 -7.14
CA ILE A 111 -9.99 7.53 -6.41
C ILE A 111 -9.94 9.06 -6.52
N PRO A 112 -11.09 9.75 -6.66
CA PRO A 112 -11.12 11.21 -6.60
C PRO A 112 -10.81 11.70 -5.18
N LEU A 113 -10.20 12.89 -5.06
CA LEU A 113 -9.87 13.48 -3.77
C LEU A 113 -11.11 13.71 -2.88
N ALA A 114 -12.28 13.95 -3.48
CA ALA A 114 -13.52 14.15 -2.73
C ALA A 114 -13.87 12.94 -1.84
N ASP A 115 -13.64 11.72 -2.33
CA ASP A 115 -13.97 10.50 -1.60
C ASP A 115 -13.04 10.32 -0.39
N LEU A 116 -11.82 10.87 -0.44
CA LEU A 116 -10.90 10.87 0.71
C LEU A 116 -11.41 11.69 1.88
N GLU A 117 -12.12 12.79 1.62
CA GLU A 117 -12.69 13.64 2.69
C GLU A 117 -13.76 12.90 3.50
N SER A 118 -14.41 11.91 2.89
CA SER A 118 -15.45 11.10 3.51
C SER A 118 -14.92 9.91 4.32
N LEU A 119 -13.60 9.69 4.33
CA LEU A 119 -13.00 8.56 5.04
C LEU A 119 -13.12 8.74 6.56
N ALA A 120 -13.65 7.71 7.21
CA ALA A 120 -13.82 7.64 8.64
C ALA A 120 -13.36 6.25 9.13
N PRO A 121 -13.06 6.09 10.43
CA PRO A 121 -12.95 4.76 11.02
C PRO A 121 -14.19 3.94 10.70
N MET A 122 -14.00 2.66 10.39
CA MET A 122 -15.01 1.72 9.90
C MET A 122 -15.52 1.96 8.47
N SER A 123 -15.02 2.95 7.73
CA SER A 123 -15.25 3.04 6.28
C SER A 123 -14.55 1.90 5.54
N TRP A 124 -15.14 1.47 4.43
CA TRP A 124 -14.65 0.37 3.60
C TRP A 124 -14.30 0.91 2.23
N ILE A 125 -13.18 0.44 1.69
CA ILE A 125 -12.72 0.81 0.35
C ILE A 125 -12.56 -0.48 -0.44
N ASP A 126 -13.21 -0.55 -1.59
CA ASP A 126 -13.10 -1.67 -2.52
C ASP A 126 -11.91 -1.46 -3.46
N PHE A 127 -11.01 -2.43 -3.51
CA PHE A 127 -9.84 -2.46 -4.40
C PHE A 127 -10.06 -3.40 -5.61
N GLY A 128 -11.28 -3.88 -5.80
CA GLY A 128 -11.66 -4.76 -6.90
C GLY A 128 -11.53 -6.24 -6.55
N PRO A 129 -11.50 -7.11 -7.57
CA PRO A 129 -11.54 -8.56 -7.38
C PRO A 129 -10.44 -9.06 -6.43
N ALA A 130 -10.84 -9.90 -5.47
CA ALA A 130 -9.90 -10.53 -4.56
C ALA A 130 -9.01 -11.53 -5.32
N PRO A 131 -7.73 -11.66 -4.94
CA PRO A 131 -6.89 -12.72 -5.48
C PRO A 131 -7.49 -14.09 -5.13
N VAL A 132 -7.68 -14.95 -6.15
CA VAL A 132 -8.34 -16.25 -6.00
C VAL A 132 -7.44 -17.23 -5.25
N ALA A 133 -7.91 -17.78 -4.12
CA ALA A 133 -7.17 -18.72 -3.28
C ALA A 133 -6.86 -20.09 -3.93
N GLY A 134 -7.31 -20.33 -5.16
CA GLY A 134 -6.99 -21.52 -5.98
C GLY A 134 -5.89 -21.29 -7.02
N SER A 135 -5.39 -20.06 -7.12
CA SER A 135 -4.22 -19.69 -7.91
C SER A 135 -3.15 -19.12 -6.98
N ILE A 136 -2.78 -19.91 -5.98
CA ILE A 136 -1.37 -19.97 -5.60
C ILE A 136 -0.81 -21.12 -6.45
N PRO A 137 -0.36 -20.88 -7.71
CA PRO A 137 0.79 -21.65 -8.17
C PRO A 137 1.93 -21.35 -7.19
N ASP A 138 3.11 -21.89 -7.40
CA ASP A 138 4.35 -21.31 -6.84
C ASP A 138 4.61 -19.83 -7.27
N ARG A 139 3.57 -19.08 -7.68
CA ARG A 139 3.51 -17.70 -8.10
C ARG A 139 2.61 -16.90 -7.15
N ILE A 140 3.32 -16.20 -6.27
CA ILE A 140 2.99 -14.92 -5.66
C ILE A 140 1.85 -14.22 -6.45
N CYS A 141 0.78 -13.81 -5.76
CA CYS A 141 -0.20 -12.85 -6.30
C CYS A 141 0.55 -11.72 -7.04
N PRO A 142 0.02 -11.07 -8.09
CA PRO A 142 0.70 -9.93 -8.70
C PRO A 142 0.82 -8.80 -7.67
N LEU A 143 1.83 -8.91 -6.82
CA LEU A 143 2.27 -7.95 -5.84
C LEU A 143 3.06 -6.96 -6.65
N ILE A 144 2.48 -5.78 -6.83
CA ILE A 144 3.21 -4.66 -7.40
C ILE A 144 4.22 -4.25 -6.34
N VAL A 145 5.43 -4.76 -6.48
CA VAL A 145 6.59 -4.29 -5.73
C VAL A 145 7.02 -3.01 -6.42
N SER A 146 6.68 -1.87 -5.82
CA SER A 146 7.19 -0.59 -6.28
C SER A 146 8.52 -0.33 -5.58
N VAL A 147 9.59 -0.25 -6.36
CA VAL A 147 10.89 0.23 -5.89
C VAL A 147 10.92 1.72 -6.18
N GLN A 148 10.78 2.53 -5.14
CA GLN A 148 10.85 3.98 -5.29
C GLN A 148 12.30 4.41 -5.04
N ILE A 149 13.03 4.73 -6.12
CA ILE A 149 14.38 5.29 -6.02
C ILE A 149 14.21 6.79 -5.77
N ALA A 150 14.46 7.23 -4.53
CA ALA A 150 14.55 8.66 -4.24
C ALA A 150 15.82 9.21 -4.91
N GLY A 151 15.64 10.18 -5.83
CA GLY A 151 16.72 10.95 -6.43
C GLY A 151 17.10 12.16 -5.60
#